data_AF-A0A328FDG1-F1
#
_entry.id   AF-A0A328FDG1-F1
#
_cell.length_a   1.000
_cell.length_b   1.000
_cell.length_c   1.000
_cell.angle_alpha   90.00
_cell.angle_beta   90.00
_cell.angle_gamma   90.00
#
_symmetry.space_group_name_H-M   'P 1'
#
loop_
_entity.id
_entity.type
_entity.pdbx_description
1 polymer ?
#
loop_
_entity_poly.entity_id
_entity_poly.type
_entity_poly.pdbx_seq_one_letter_code
_entity_poly.pdbx_strand_id
1 'polypeptide(L)'
;MNKDGVQKGKILMKKYILILICSTLFLSMFSMPVESKEIIGWLEMIRVYPGNLKLRAKMDTGAKGSAINAYNLKKFDRGKAAWVSFELRDNSKKTNIKQIFLEKKVINTIRIKRKGGGLEERPVVNMEICLGGVHKKIKMSLMDRSNFNYQILIGRRDLENDFIIDPSAIFTHKPMCKVPRDKQ
;
A
#
# COMPACT_ATOMS: atom_id res chain seq x y z
N MET A 1 34.79 47.15 49.00
CA MET A 1 33.73 46.22 48.56
C MET A 1 33.84 46.03 47.04
N ASN A 2 34.19 44.82 46.59
CA ASN A 2 34.69 44.54 45.24
C ASN A 2 33.55 44.46 44.20
N LYS A 3 33.28 45.57 43.50
CA LYS A 3 32.20 45.68 42.48
C LYS A 3 32.46 44.81 41.24
N ASP A 4 33.72 44.49 40.96
CA ASP A 4 34.13 43.75 39.75
C ASP A 4 33.78 42.26 39.80
N GLY A 5 33.79 41.66 41.00
CA GLY A 5 33.37 40.27 41.21
C GLY A 5 31.87 40.06 40.97
N VAL A 6 31.04 41.03 41.35
CA VAL A 6 29.58 41.00 41.15
C VAL A 6 29.24 41.12 39.66
N GLN A 7 29.99 41.93 38.90
CA GLN A 7 29.75 42.13 37.47
C GLN A 7 30.20 40.93 36.63
N LYS A 8 31.34 40.30 36.96
CA LYS A 8 31.79 39.05 36.32
C LYS A 8 30.81 37.90 36.56
N GLY A 9 30.24 37.77 37.77
CA GLY A 9 29.23 36.76 38.09
C GLY A 9 27.95 36.91 37.26
N LYS A 10 27.48 38.15 37.05
CA LYS A 10 26.29 38.44 36.22
C LYS A 10 26.50 38.09 34.74
N ILE A 11 27.70 38.32 34.20
CA ILE A 11 28.04 37.99 32.81
C ILE A 11 28.16 36.46 32.64
N LEU A 12 28.76 35.78 33.62
CA LEU A 12 28.90 34.34 33.62
C LEU A 12 27.53 33.64 33.69
N MET A 13 26.64 34.08 34.57
CA MET A 13 25.26 33.56 34.63
C MET A 13 24.49 33.80 33.33
N LYS A 14 24.61 34.97 32.69
CA LYS A 14 23.98 35.24 31.39
C LYS A 14 24.46 34.28 30.29
N LYS A 15 25.75 33.90 30.28
CA LYS A 15 26.28 32.90 29.34
C LYS A 15 25.68 31.51 29.57
N TYR A 16 25.56 31.06 30.83
CA TYR A 16 24.93 29.77 31.13
C TYR A 16 23.44 29.75 30.81
N ILE A 17 22.72 30.85 31.08
CA ILE A 17 21.31 31.01 30.69
C ILE A 17 21.18 30.97 29.16
N LEU A 18 22.06 31.65 28.42
CA LEU A 18 22.05 31.64 26.96
C LEU A 18 22.39 30.25 26.38
N ILE A 19 23.35 29.53 26.96
CA ILE A 19 23.69 28.15 26.57
C ILE A 19 22.53 27.19 26.86
N LEU A 20 21.89 27.31 28.03
CA LEU A 20 20.70 26.53 28.38
C LEU A 20 19.54 26.79 27.41
N ILE A 21 19.26 28.06 27.11
CA ILE A 21 18.25 28.46 26.10
C ILE A 21 18.61 27.92 24.72
N CYS A 22 19.87 28.00 24.30
CA CYS A 22 20.30 27.52 22.99
C CYS A 22 20.22 25.98 22.88
N SER A 23 20.54 25.26 23.97
CA SER A 23 20.45 23.80 24.03
C SER A 23 19.01 23.29 23.98
N THR A 24 18.05 23.97 24.63
CA THR A 24 16.63 23.61 24.58
C THR A 24 16.01 23.96 23.23
N LEU A 25 16.40 25.07 22.61
CA LEU A 25 16.03 25.42 21.23
C LEU A 25 16.57 24.37 20.22
N PHE A 26 17.79 23.89 20.40
CA PHE A 26 18.37 22.85 19.54
C PHE A 26 17.64 21.51 19.67
N LEU A 27 17.20 21.14 20.88
CA LEU A 27 16.43 19.91 21.11
C LEU A 27 15.05 19.93 20.43
N SER A 28 14.42 21.11 20.35
CA SER A 28 13.11 21.28 19.70
C SER A 28 13.15 21.14 18.17
N MET A 29 14.34 21.26 17.57
CA MET A 29 14.53 21.16 16.11
C MET A 29 14.61 19.70 15.60
N PHE A 30 14.68 18.72 16.51
CA PHE A 30 14.66 17.28 16.16
C PHE A 30 13.27 16.67 16.28
N SER A 31 12.24 17.32 15.73
CA SER A 31 10.98 16.61 15.45
C SER A 31 11.14 15.80 14.16
N MET A 32 11.49 14.52 14.28
CA MET A 32 11.36 13.61 13.16
C MET A 32 9.88 13.46 12.83
N PRO A 33 9.46 13.59 11.57
CA PRO A 33 8.08 13.28 11.19
C PRO A 33 7.83 11.81 11.52
N VAL A 34 6.95 11.55 12.48
CA VAL A 34 6.42 10.20 12.70
C VAL A 34 5.54 9.90 11.51
N GLU A 35 6.01 9.02 10.63
CA GLU A 35 5.19 8.48 9.55
C GLU A 35 4.06 7.66 10.18
N SER A 36 2.88 8.28 10.30
CA SER A 36 1.72 7.67 10.95
C SER A 36 1.08 6.68 9.99
N LYS A 37 0.99 5.42 10.40
CA LYS A 37 0.26 4.37 9.66
C LYS A 37 -1.24 4.55 9.78
N GLU A 38 -1.97 4.31 8.69
CA GLU A 38 -3.43 4.24 8.70
C GLU A 38 -3.89 2.92 9.33
N ILE A 39 -4.78 2.98 10.33
CA ILE A 39 -5.44 1.78 10.86
C ILE A 39 -6.63 1.46 9.97
N ILE A 40 -6.62 0.29 9.33
CA ILE A 40 -7.68 -0.17 8.41
C ILE A 40 -8.21 -1.53 8.83
N GLY A 41 -9.41 -1.88 8.38
CA GLY A 41 -9.99 -3.20 8.62
C GLY A 41 -9.29 -4.32 7.85
N TRP A 42 -9.55 -5.57 8.24
CA TRP A 42 -9.03 -6.75 7.53
C TRP A 42 -9.68 -6.99 6.17
N LEU A 43 -10.83 -6.36 5.91
CA LEU A 43 -11.53 -6.36 4.63
C LEU A 43 -11.84 -4.92 4.25
N GLU A 44 -11.29 -4.46 3.13
CA GLU A 44 -11.45 -3.08 2.68
C GLU A 44 -11.93 -2.98 1.24
N MET A 45 -12.49 -1.82 0.89
CA MET A 45 -12.73 -1.46 -0.49
C MET A 45 -11.46 -0.84 -1.07
N ILE A 46 -10.92 -1.45 -2.11
CA ILE A 46 -9.88 -0.83 -2.93
C ILE A 46 -10.48 -0.29 -4.22
N ARG A 47 -9.78 0.64 -4.84
CA ARG A 47 -10.03 1.01 -6.23
C ARG A 47 -8.81 0.69 -7.08
N VAL A 48 -9.03 0.09 -8.24
CA VAL A 48 -7.99 -0.31 -9.18
C VAL A 48 -7.90 0.67 -10.35
N TYR A 49 -6.68 0.94 -10.79
CA TYR A 49 -6.37 1.78 -11.95
C TYR A 49 -5.55 1.02 -13.01
N PRO A 50 -5.78 1.29 -14.30
CA PRO A 50 -6.82 2.17 -14.85
C PRO A 50 -8.24 1.58 -14.71
N GLY A 51 -9.27 2.36 -15.00
CA GLY A 51 -10.66 1.88 -15.07
C GLY A 51 -11.53 2.14 -13.83
N ASN A 52 -10.97 2.72 -12.76
CA ASN A 52 -11.71 3.23 -11.59
C ASN A 52 -12.67 2.19 -10.96
N LEU A 53 -12.33 0.90 -11.06
CA LEU A 53 -13.17 -0.19 -10.56
C LEU A 53 -12.94 -0.37 -9.06
N LYS A 54 -14.02 -0.39 -8.28
CA LYS A 54 -13.97 -0.64 -6.82
C LYS A 54 -14.19 -2.12 -6.54
N LEU A 55 -13.33 -2.72 -5.72
CA LEU A 55 -13.33 -4.16 -5.44
C LEU A 55 -13.07 -4.39 -3.95
N ARG A 56 -13.66 -5.45 -3.40
CA ARG A 56 -13.38 -5.92 -2.03
C ARG A 56 -12.04 -6.65 -2.00
N ALA A 57 -11.16 -6.26 -1.08
CA ALA A 57 -9.86 -6.88 -0.91
C ALA A 57 -9.61 -7.25 0.55
N LYS A 58 -9.12 -8.47 0.76
CA LYS A 58 -8.71 -8.94 2.07
C LYS A 58 -7.27 -8.48 2.36
N MET A 59 -7.05 -7.81 3.48
CA MET A 59 -5.72 -7.48 3.99
C MET A 59 -5.17 -8.73 4.70
N ASP A 60 -4.17 -9.38 4.12
CA ASP A 60 -3.69 -10.69 4.57
C ASP A 60 -2.21 -10.61 4.98
N THR A 61 -1.99 -10.36 6.26
CA THR A 61 -0.65 -10.28 6.85
C THR A 61 0.11 -11.62 6.79
N GLY A 62 -0.59 -12.75 6.68
CA GLY A 62 0.00 -14.08 6.52
C GLY A 62 0.65 -14.30 5.14
N ALA A 63 0.18 -13.61 4.11
CA ALA A 63 0.70 -13.73 2.75
C ALA A 63 1.84 -12.76 2.45
N LYS A 64 2.91 -13.23 1.79
CA LYS A 64 4.05 -12.36 1.40
C LYS A 64 3.70 -11.41 0.27
N GLY A 65 2.86 -11.83 -0.68
CA GLY A 65 2.54 -11.08 -1.88
C GLY A 65 1.04 -11.04 -2.14
N SER A 66 0.63 -10.06 -2.92
CA SER A 66 -0.76 -9.84 -3.28
C SER A 66 -1.19 -10.69 -4.48
N ALA A 67 -2.47 -11.04 -4.51
CA ALA A 67 -3.07 -11.85 -5.56
C ALA A 67 -4.46 -11.33 -5.93
N ILE A 68 -4.81 -11.47 -7.20
CA ILE A 68 -6.09 -11.02 -7.75
C ILE A 68 -6.67 -12.09 -8.68
N ASN A 69 -7.99 -12.24 -8.64
CA ASN A 69 -8.69 -13.05 -9.61
C ASN A 69 -8.62 -12.39 -10.97
N ALA A 70 -8.10 -13.12 -11.95
CA ALA A 70 -7.99 -12.67 -13.33
C ALA A 70 -8.91 -13.55 -14.19
N TYR A 71 -10.07 -13.00 -14.57
CA TYR A 71 -10.98 -13.66 -15.48
C TYR A 71 -10.42 -13.64 -16.90
N ASN A 72 -10.69 -14.69 -17.68
CA ASN A 72 -10.30 -14.77 -19.08
C ASN A 72 -8.80 -14.46 -19.33
N LEU A 73 -7.94 -14.89 -18.41
CA LEU A 73 -6.49 -14.64 -18.47
C LEU A 73 -5.88 -15.29 -19.72
N LYS A 74 -5.35 -14.48 -20.63
CA LYS A 74 -4.65 -14.92 -21.84
C LYS A 74 -3.23 -14.36 -21.84
N LYS A 75 -2.25 -15.21 -22.14
CA LYS A 75 -0.85 -14.82 -22.32
C LYS A 75 -0.61 -14.54 -23.80
N PHE A 76 0.17 -13.52 -24.11
CA PHE A 76 0.59 -13.19 -25.48
C PHE A 76 1.93 -12.45 -25.46
N ASP A 77 2.61 -12.40 -26.61
CA ASP A 77 3.85 -11.65 -26.76
C ASP A 77 3.61 -10.35 -27.51
N ARG A 78 4.26 -9.27 -27.07
CA ARG A 78 4.34 -7.99 -27.78
C ARG A 78 5.81 -7.66 -28.00
N GLY A 79 6.31 -7.97 -29.19
CA GLY A 79 7.74 -7.97 -29.48
C GLY A 79 8.47 -9.04 -28.67
N LYS A 80 9.50 -8.65 -27.90
CA LYS A 80 10.29 -9.56 -27.05
C LYS A 80 9.80 -9.63 -25.59
N ALA A 81 8.64 -9.05 -25.28
CA ALA A 81 8.09 -9.01 -23.94
C ALA A 81 6.84 -9.88 -23.83
N ALA A 82 6.74 -10.63 -22.73
CA ALA A 82 5.53 -11.36 -22.36
C ALA A 82 4.49 -10.41 -21.75
N TRP A 83 3.25 -10.56 -22.19
CA TRP A 83 2.08 -9.80 -21.75
C TRP A 83 0.94 -10.73 -21.38
N VAL A 84 -0.03 -10.17 -20.66
CA VAL A 84 -1.28 -10.82 -20.33
C VAL A 84 -2.44 -9.88 -20.54
N SER A 85 -3.54 -10.39 -21.08
CA SER A 85 -4.85 -9.75 -21.06
C SER A 85 -5.77 -10.48 -20.10
N PHE A 86 -6.56 -9.73 -19.34
CA PHE A 86 -7.47 -10.28 -18.34
C PHE A 86 -8.58 -9.30 -17.99
N GLU A 87 -9.62 -9.83 -17.34
CA GLU A 87 -10.76 -9.09 -16.85
C GLU A 87 -10.76 -9.05 -15.32
N LEU A 88 -11.10 -7.88 -14.77
CA LEU A 88 -11.48 -7.73 -13.37
C LEU A 88 -12.96 -7.44 -13.28
N ARG A 89 -13.65 -8.08 -12.33
CA ARG A 89 -15.10 -8.00 -12.16
C ARG A 89 -15.47 -7.68 -10.71
N ASP A 90 -16.41 -6.76 -10.53
CA ASP A 90 -17.05 -6.50 -9.25
C ASP A 90 -18.21 -7.49 -9.02
N ASN A 91 -17.89 -8.62 -8.38
CA ASN A 91 -18.86 -9.65 -8.04
C ASN A 91 -19.67 -9.34 -6.76
N SER A 92 -19.64 -8.09 -6.26
CA SER A 92 -20.44 -7.73 -5.09
C SER A 92 -21.94 -7.74 -5.37
N LYS A 93 -22.33 -7.57 -6.62
CA LYS A 93 -23.72 -7.59 -7.08
C LYS A 93 -23.98 -8.81 -7.96
N LYS A 94 -25.19 -9.38 -7.84
CA LYS A 94 -25.65 -10.49 -8.70
C LYS A 94 -26.05 -10.03 -10.11
N THR A 95 -26.35 -8.74 -10.27
CA THR A 95 -26.76 -8.12 -11.54
C THR A 95 -25.92 -6.86 -11.80
N ASN A 96 -25.77 -6.47 -13.07
CA ASN A 96 -24.97 -5.30 -13.49
C ASN A 96 -23.51 -5.35 -12.99
N ILE A 97 -22.85 -6.49 -13.22
CA ILE A 97 -21.44 -6.70 -12.87
C ILE A 97 -20.60 -5.67 -13.63
N LYS A 98 -19.97 -4.76 -12.88
CA LYS A 98 -18.99 -3.83 -13.45
C LYS A 98 -17.71 -4.59 -13.72
N GLN A 99 -17.12 -4.38 -14.89
CA GLN A 99 -15.88 -5.03 -15.28
C GLN A 99 -14.97 -4.08 -16.04
N ILE A 100 -13.67 -4.37 -15.98
CA ILE A 100 -12.65 -3.68 -16.77
C ILE A 100 -11.73 -4.72 -17.42
N PHE A 101 -11.27 -4.40 -18.63
CA PHE A 101 -10.30 -5.19 -19.38
C PHE A 101 -8.94 -4.55 -19.26
N LEU A 102 -7.92 -5.34 -18.97
CA LEU A 102 -6.56 -4.86 -18.77
C LEU A 102 -5.58 -5.69 -19.57
N GLU A 103 -4.62 -5.01 -20.18
CA GLU A 103 -3.40 -5.61 -20.69
C GLU A 103 -2.21 -5.11 -19.88
N LYS A 104 -1.39 -6.04 -19.39
CA LYS A 104 -0.21 -5.71 -18.58
C LYS A 104 0.98 -6.55 -19.00
N LYS A 105 2.15 -5.91 -19.03
CA LYS A 105 3.43 -6.60 -19.17
C LYS A 105 3.66 -7.49 -17.95
N VAL A 106 4.07 -8.74 -18.20
CA VAL A 106 4.48 -9.68 -17.15
C VAL A 106 5.86 -9.27 -16.64
N ILE A 107 5.97 -9.03 -15.34
CA ILE A 107 7.24 -8.62 -14.69
C ILE A 107 7.92 -9.78 -13.95
N ASN A 108 7.18 -10.85 -13.65
CA ASN A 108 7.70 -12.06 -13.03
C ASN A 108 6.67 -13.20 -13.24
N THR A 109 7.08 -14.44 -13.03
CA THR A 109 6.20 -15.61 -12.99
C THR A 109 6.51 -16.41 -11.73
N ILE A 110 5.51 -16.62 -10.87
CA ILE A 110 5.67 -17.44 -9.67
C ILE A 110 5.17 -18.87 -9.93
N ARG A 111 5.90 -19.84 -9.41
CA ARG A 111 5.57 -21.27 -9.48
C ARG A 111 5.04 -21.74 -8.14
N ILE A 112 3.84 -22.31 -8.13
CA ILE A 112 3.18 -22.77 -6.91
C ILE A 112 2.86 -24.25 -7.06
N LYS A 113 3.31 -25.05 -6.08
CA LYS A 113 2.95 -26.46 -5.99
C LYS A 113 1.50 -26.57 -5.53
N ARG A 114 0.66 -27.30 -6.28
CA ARG A 114 -0.73 -27.55 -5.89
C ARG A 114 -0.82 -28.69 -4.87
N LYS A 115 -1.78 -28.60 -3.95
CA LYS A 115 -2.17 -29.71 -3.08
C LYS A 115 -2.83 -30.77 -3.99
N GLY A 116 -2.09 -31.84 -4.29
CA GLY A 116 -2.49 -32.85 -5.30
C GLY A 116 -1.47 -33.06 -6.43
N GLY A 117 -0.37 -32.31 -6.43
CA GLY A 117 0.68 -32.43 -7.46
C GLY A 117 0.52 -31.43 -8.59
N GLY A 118 1.59 -31.24 -9.35
CA GLY A 118 1.67 -30.25 -10.42
C GLY A 118 2.14 -28.85 -9.97
N LEU A 119 2.61 -28.10 -10.96
CA LEU A 119 3.09 -26.72 -10.83
C LEU A 119 2.10 -25.79 -11.51
N GLU A 120 1.62 -24.80 -10.77
CA GLU A 120 0.84 -23.70 -11.30
C GLU A 120 1.75 -22.48 -11.49
N GLU A 121 1.80 -21.97 -12.72
CA GLU A 121 2.50 -20.73 -13.03
C GLU A 121 1.55 -19.55 -13.02
N ARG A 122 1.82 -18.57 -12.16
CA ARG A 122 1.03 -17.34 -12.06
C ARG A 122 1.86 -16.15 -12.56
N PRO A 123 1.42 -15.47 -13.64
CA PRO A 123 2.01 -14.21 -14.06
C PRO A 123 1.89 -13.17 -12.95
N VAL A 124 2.91 -12.35 -12.80
CA VAL A 124 2.92 -11.20 -11.89
C VAL A 124 2.99 -9.93 -12.73
N VAL A 125 2.12 -8.99 -12.43
CA VAL A 125 2.01 -7.70 -13.12
C VAL A 125 2.05 -6.55 -12.10
N ASN A 126 2.38 -5.36 -12.57
CA ASN A 126 2.21 -4.14 -11.77
C ASN A 126 0.77 -3.64 -11.89
N MET A 127 0.15 -3.39 -10.74
CA MET A 127 -1.20 -2.81 -10.63
C MET A 127 -1.14 -1.55 -9.78
N GLU A 128 -1.95 -0.55 -10.13
CA GLU A 128 -2.10 0.65 -9.33
C GLU A 128 -3.41 0.56 -8.56
N ILE A 129 -3.34 0.77 -7.25
CA ILE A 129 -4.49 0.69 -6.37
C ILE A 129 -4.56 1.92 -5.47
N CYS A 130 -5.78 2.23 -5.06
CA CYS A 130 -6.08 3.14 -3.98
C CYS A 130 -6.73 2.35 -2.84
N LEU A 131 -6.11 2.41 -1.66
CA LEU A 131 -6.59 1.80 -0.42
C LEU A 131 -6.60 2.89 0.66
N GLY A 132 -7.77 3.20 1.19
CA GLY A 132 -7.95 4.39 2.04
C GLY A 132 -7.53 5.66 1.32
N GLY A 133 -6.64 6.45 1.95
CA GLY A 133 -6.03 7.64 1.35
C GLY A 133 -4.79 7.37 0.49
N VAL A 134 -4.29 6.13 0.49
CA VAL A 134 -2.96 5.81 -0.04
C VAL A 134 -3.02 5.18 -1.42
N HIS A 135 -2.35 5.83 -2.38
CA HIS A 135 -2.20 5.34 -3.75
C HIS A 135 -0.87 4.58 -3.90
N LYS A 136 -0.92 3.31 -4.32
CA LYS A 136 0.28 2.46 -4.45
C LYS A 136 0.32 1.73 -5.78
N LYS A 137 1.53 1.56 -6.29
CA LYS A 137 1.84 0.59 -7.36
C LYS A 137 2.34 -0.70 -6.71
N ILE A 138 1.59 -1.78 -6.87
CA ILE A 138 1.82 -3.06 -6.20
C ILE A 138 2.05 -4.19 -7.21
N LYS A 139 2.70 -5.27 -6.76
CA LYS A 139 2.91 -6.48 -7.57
C LYS A 139 1.80 -7.47 -7.29
N MET A 140 0.97 -7.74 -8.30
CA MET A 140 -0.17 -8.65 -8.20
C MET A 140 0.10 -9.92 -9.00
N SER A 141 0.00 -11.09 -8.36
CA SER A 141 -0.06 -12.36 -9.08
C SER A 141 -1.48 -12.60 -9.62
N LEU A 142 -1.58 -12.94 -10.89
CA LEU A 142 -2.84 -13.27 -11.57
C LEU A 142 -3.11 -14.76 -11.47
N MET A 143 -4.30 -15.13 -11.00
CA MET A 143 -4.72 -16.53 -10.89
C MET A 143 -6.24 -16.62 -10.97
N ASP A 144 -6.76 -17.83 -11.15
CA ASP A 144 -8.19 -18.09 -10.94
C ASP A 144 -8.46 -18.21 -9.42
N ARG A 145 -9.29 -17.29 -8.90
CA ARG A 145 -9.78 -17.28 -7.52
C ARG A 145 -11.29 -17.38 -7.43
N SER A 146 -11.96 -17.88 -8.47
CA SER A 146 -13.42 -18.05 -8.51
C SER A 146 -13.98 -18.77 -7.28
N ASN A 147 -13.25 -19.75 -6.75
CA ASN A 147 -13.63 -20.53 -5.56
C ASN A 147 -13.28 -19.88 -4.20
N PHE A 148 -12.75 -18.66 -4.18
CA PHE A 148 -12.38 -17.97 -2.94
C PHE A 148 -13.45 -16.93 -2.55
N ASN A 149 -13.70 -16.79 -1.24
CA ASN A 149 -14.61 -15.76 -0.72
C ASN A 149 -14.18 -14.33 -1.10
N TYR A 150 -12.86 -14.11 -1.20
CA TYR A 150 -12.28 -12.82 -1.58
C TYR A 150 -11.41 -12.95 -2.82
N GLN A 151 -11.86 -12.27 -3.86
CA GLN A 151 -11.26 -12.26 -5.19
C GLN A 151 -9.95 -11.46 -5.23
N ILE A 152 -9.69 -10.63 -4.21
CA ILE A 152 -8.45 -9.87 -4.05
C ILE A 152 -7.88 -10.10 -2.65
N LEU A 153 -6.58 -10.25 -2.59
CA LEU A 153 -5.78 -10.39 -1.39
C LEU A 153 -4.58 -9.42 -1.49
N ILE A 154 -4.40 -8.57 -0.48
CA ILE A 154 -3.23 -7.69 -0.35
C ILE A 154 -2.32 -8.26 0.73
N GLY A 155 -1.10 -8.64 0.34
CA GLY A 155 -0.13 -9.28 1.22
C GLY A 155 0.75 -8.29 1.98
N ARG A 156 1.46 -8.74 3.01
CA ARG A 156 2.26 -7.88 3.92
C ARG A 156 3.25 -6.95 3.23
N ARG A 157 3.85 -7.35 2.09
CA ARG A 157 4.78 -6.48 1.32
C ARG A 157 4.10 -5.21 0.80
N ASP A 158 2.82 -5.29 0.46
CA ASP A 158 2.08 -4.15 -0.05
C ASP A 158 1.35 -3.39 1.08
N LEU A 159 1.30 -3.96 2.29
CA LEU A 159 0.73 -3.36 3.50
C LEU A 159 1.77 -2.67 4.40
N GLU A 160 3.02 -3.12 4.35
CA GLU A 160 4.09 -2.58 5.19
C GLU A 160 4.28 -1.07 4.96
N ASN A 161 4.80 -0.42 6.00
CA ASN A 161 5.05 1.02 6.10
C ASN A 161 3.80 1.93 6.18
N ASP A 162 2.71 1.58 5.51
CA ASP A 162 1.54 2.47 5.41
C ASP A 162 0.37 2.09 6.34
N PHE A 163 0.23 0.81 6.70
CA PHE A 163 -1.00 0.31 7.34
C PHE A 163 -0.78 -0.50 8.61
N ILE A 164 -1.76 -0.40 9.52
CA ILE A 164 -2.00 -1.31 10.64
C ILE A 164 -3.36 -1.97 10.40
N ILE A 165 -3.45 -3.30 10.55
CA ILE A 165 -4.68 -4.04 10.26
C ILE A 165 -5.44 -4.33 11.57
N ASP A 166 -6.66 -3.82 11.67
CA ASP A 166 -7.63 -4.16 12.71
C ASP A 166 -8.47 -5.38 12.28
N PRO A 167 -8.29 -6.55 12.91
CA PRO A 167 -9.03 -7.75 12.57
C PRO A 167 -10.51 -7.69 13.01
N SER A 168 -10.89 -6.74 13.86
CA SER A 168 -12.27 -6.55 14.32
C SER A 168 -13.11 -5.69 13.38
N ALA A 169 -12.48 -4.98 12.44
CA ALA A 169 -13.12 -4.00 11.59
C ALA A 169 -13.10 -4.38 10.10
N ILE A 170 -14.10 -3.89 9.36
CA ILE A 170 -14.21 -4.00 7.90
C ILE A 170 -14.73 -2.69 7.31
N PHE A 171 -14.36 -2.37 6.07
CA PHE A 171 -14.83 -1.22 5.30
C PHE A 171 -14.69 0.12 6.05
N THR A 172 -13.59 0.28 6.78
CA THR A 172 -13.33 1.46 7.61
C THR A 172 -13.02 2.69 6.78
N HIS A 173 -12.50 2.50 5.56
CA HIS A 173 -12.08 3.60 4.70
C HIS A 173 -12.71 3.52 3.30
N LYS A 174 -13.06 4.69 2.77
CA LYS A 174 -13.38 4.82 1.35
C LYS A 174 -12.06 4.92 0.58
N PRO A 175 -11.86 4.18 -0.53
CA PRO A 175 -10.68 4.38 -1.35
C PRO A 175 -10.84 5.76 -2.01
N MET A 176 -10.08 6.76 -1.56
CA MET A 176 -10.13 8.14 -2.03
C MET A 176 -8.72 8.72 -2.07
N CYS A 177 -8.04 8.48 -3.19
CA CYS A 177 -6.67 8.91 -3.37
C CYS A 177 -6.59 10.06 -4.39
N LYS A 178 -5.60 10.94 -4.21
CA LYS A 178 -5.22 11.92 -5.22
C LYS A 178 -4.46 11.20 -6.33
N VAL A 179 -5.13 10.89 -7.44
CA VAL A 179 -4.50 10.22 -8.59
C VAL A 179 -3.90 11.27 -9.53
N PRO A 180 -2.66 11.12 -9.98
CA PRO A 180 -2.09 11.91 -11.08
C PRO A 180 -2.98 11.83 -12.34
N ARG A 181 -3.14 12.95 -13.05
CA ARG A 181 -4.09 13.11 -14.18
C ARG A 181 -3.86 12.15 -15.36
N ASP A 182 -2.66 11.61 -15.51
CA ASP A 182 -2.25 10.66 -16.55
C ASP A 182 -2.71 9.22 -16.33
N LYS A 183 -3.34 8.93 -15.17
CA LYS A 183 -3.70 7.56 -14.74
C LYS A 183 -5.18 7.33 -14.47
N GLN A 184 -6.04 8.28 -14.84
CA GLN A 184 -7.50 8.18 -14.73
C GLN A 184 -8.11 7.36 -15.87
#